data_AF-A0A819SN36-F1
#
_entry.id   AF-A0A819SN36-F1
#
_cell.length_a   1.000
_cell.length_b   1.000
_cell.length_c   1.000
_cell.angle_alpha   90.00
_cell.angle_beta   90.00
_cell.angle_gamma   90.00
#
_symmetry.space_group_name_H-M   'P 1'
#
loop_
_entity.id
_entity.type
_entity.pdbx_description
1 polymer ?
#
loop_
_entity_poly.entity_id
_entity_poly.type
_entity_poly.pdbx_seq_one_letter_code
_entity_poly.pdbx_strand_id
1 'polypeptide(L)'
;MATNTGTTLGMSKNYNENSSKQLAVINSMKPYIYLDIDHLNISPTSSRFIIADFGSSHGHNSIQAIKIIIQYLQQSNKLSTSPLAIHNDLPTNDWTTLF
;
A
#
# COMPACT_ATOMS: atom_id res chain seq x y z
N MET A 1 -18.29 -16.23 -32.53
CA MET A 1 -16.95 -16.28 -31.92
C MET A 1 -17.00 -15.51 -30.62
N ALA A 2 -16.90 -16.18 -29.48
CA ALA A 2 -16.89 -15.53 -28.17
C ALA A 2 -15.45 -15.05 -27.89
N THR A 3 -15.25 -13.75 -27.71
CA THR A 3 -13.95 -13.19 -27.35
C THR A 3 -13.70 -13.46 -25.86
N ASN A 4 -12.70 -14.29 -25.61
CA ASN A 4 -12.22 -14.65 -24.29
C ASN A 4 -11.58 -13.40 -23.63
N THR A 5 -12.37 -12.60 -22.91
CA THR A 5 -11.90 -11.42 -22.14
C THR A 5 -11.43 -11.79 -20.72
N GLY A 6 -11.19 -13.07 -20.46
CA GLY A 6 -10.62 -13.58 -19.21
C GLY A 6 -9.11 -13.39 -19.13
N THR A 7 -8.59 -12.21 -19.46
CA THR A 7 -7.19 -11.85 -19.27
C THR A 7 -7.08 -10.72 -18.25
N THR A 8 -5.91 -10.58 -17.62
CA THR A 8 -5.54 -9.57 -16.62
C THR A 8 -5.93 -8.12 -16.99
N LEU A 9 -6.18 -7.84 -18.27
CA LEU A 9 -6.74 -6.59 -18.80
C LEU A 9 -8.16 -6.29 -18.34
N GLY A 10 -9.01 -7.29 -18.14
CA GLY A 10 -10.37 -7.10 -17.61
C GLY A 10 -10.36 -6.74 -16.12
N MET A 11 -9.38 -7.27 -15.38
CA MET A 11 -9.19 -6.97 -13.96
C MET A 11 -8.65 -5.56 -13.72
N SER A 12 -7.89 -4.98 -14.66
CA SER A 12 -7.29 -3.66 -14.46
C SER A 12 -8.35 -2.56 -14.36
N LYS A 13 -9.35 -2.53 -15.26
CA LYS A 13 -10.35 -1.44 -15.29
C LYS A 13 -11.21 -1.35 -14.03
N ASN A 14 -11.54 -2.48 -13.39
CA ASN A 14 -12.43 -2.53 -12.22
C ASN A 14 -11.71 -3.11 -10.99
N TYR A 15 -10.38 -2.96 -10.91
CA TYR A 15 -9.59 -3.59 -9.84
C TYR A 15 -10.06 -3.16 -8.45
N ASN A 16 -10.32 -1.86 -8.27
CA ASN A 16 -10.77 -1.31 -6.98
C ASN A 16 -12.06 -1.96 -6.47
N GLU A 17 -12.99 -2.29 -7.37
CA GLU A 17 -14.28 -2.90 -7.01
C GLU A 17 -14.18 -4.41 -6.74
N ASN A 18 -13.14 -5.08 -7.27
CA ASN A 18 -13.01 -6.54 -7.26
C ASN A 18 -11.82 -7.05 -6.45
N SER A 19 -11.17 -6.18 -5.66
CA SER A 19 -9.93 -6.48 -4.94
C SER A 19 -10.10 -6.74 -3.43
N SER A 20 -11.32 -7.07 -3.00
CA SER A 20 -11.64 -7.32 -1.59
C SER A 20 -10.87 -8.50 -0.98
N LYS A 21 -10.56 -9.53 -1.78
CA LYS A 21 -9.73 -10.67 -1.35
C LYS A 21 -8.30 -10.24 -1.03
N GLN A 22 -7.72 -9.36 -1.85
CA GLN A 22 -6.39 -8.79 -1.64
C GLN A 22 -6.39 -7.88 -0.41
N LEU A 23 -7.46 -7.11 -0.20
CA LEU A 23 -7.63 -6.32 1.03
C LEU A 23 -7.70 -7.19 2.28
N ALA A 24 -8.40 -8.35 2.22
CA ALA A 24 -8.45 -9.30 3.33
C ALA A 24 -7.05 -9.84 3.68
N VAL A 25 -6.22 -10.11 2.67
CA VAL A 25 -4.81 -10.49 2.89
C VAL A 25 -4.04 -9.38 3.60
N ILE A 26 -4.12 -8.13 3.13
CA ILE A 26 -3.48 -6.98 3.80
C ILE A 26 -3.89 -6.90 5.28
N ASN A 27 -5.19 -7.06 5.56
CA ASN A 27 -5.68 -7.04 6.93
C ASN A 27 -5.13 -8.19 7.79
N SER A 28 -5.00 -9.40 7.22
CA SER A 28 -4.41 -10.54 7.92
C SER A 28 -2.92 -10.37 8.23
N MET A 29 -2.22 -9.52 7.45
CA MET A 29 -0.78 -9.26 7.63
C MET A 29 -0.46 -8.18 8.67
N LYS A 30 -1.46 -7.46 9.20
CA LYS A 30 -1.27 -6.41 10.21
C LYS A 30 -0.34 -6.79 11.36
N PRO A 31 -0.44 -7.98 11.99
CA PRO A 31 0.43 -8.34 13.11
C PRO A 31 1.92 -8.38 12.73
N TYR A 32 2.22 -8.81 11.50
CA TYR A 32 3.60 -8.85 11.00
C TYR A 32 4.13 -7.44 10.71
N ILE A 33 3.30 -6.57 10.13
CA ILE A 33 3.65 -5.15 9.93
C ILE A 33 4.00 -4.48 11.26
N TYR A 34 3.23 -4.76 12.32
CA TYR A 34 3.48 -4.20 13.64
C TYR A 34 4.78 -4.72 14.24
N LEU A 35 5.01 -6.04 14.16
CA LEU A 35 6.25 -6.67 14.60
C LEU A 35 7.47 -6.06 13.90
N ASP A 36 7.40 -5.88 12.58
CA ASP A 36 8.49 -5.28 11.81
C ASP A 36 8.77 -3.85 12.25
N ILE A 37 7.74 -3.01 12.42
CA ILE A 37 7.88 -1.63 12.89
C ILE A 37 8.50 -1.57 14.29
N ASP A 38 8.12 -2.47 15.20
CA ASP A 38 8.67 -2.52 16.54
C ASP A 38 10.17 -2.82 16.54
N HIS A 39 10.62 -3.68 15.62
CA HIS A 39 12.03 -4.01 15.43
C HIS A 39 12.84 -2.97 14.64
N LEU A 40 12.19 -2.04 13.93
CA LEU A 40 12.89 -0.96 13.25
C LEU A 40 13.54 -0.01 14.27
N ASN A 41 14.85 0.15 14.15
CA ASN A 41 15.62 1.21 14.81
C ASN A 41 15.51 2.50 13.99
N ILE A 42 14.43 3.23 14.22
CA ILE A 42 14.19 4.54 13.62
C ILE A 42 14.82 5.59 14.53
N SER A 43 15.89 6.24 14.08
CA SER A 43 16.46 7.36 14.82
C SER A 43 15.53 8.57 14.71
N PRO A 44 15.09 9.19 15.82
CA PRO A 44 14.26 10.39 15.78
C PRO A 44 14.93 11.58 15.06
N THR A 45 16.26 11.55 14.93
CA THR A 45 17.07 12.57 14.25
C THR A 45 17.29 12.31 12.77
N SER A 46 16.82 11.18 12.22
CA SER A 46 16.98 10.89 10.80
C SER A 46 16.09 11.77 9.93
N SER A 47 16.44 11.85 8.65
CA SER A 47 15.55 12.30 7.58
C SER A 47 14.16 11.66 7.68
N ARG A 48 13.19 12.31 7.02
CA ARG A 48 11.78 11.85 6.93
C ARG A 48 11.70 10.35 6.63
N PHE A 49 10.91 9.62 7.42
CA PHE A 49 10.65 8.19 7.20
C PHE A 49 9.87 7.98 5.90
N ILE A 50 10.28 7.03 5.06
CA ILE A 50 9.67 6.76 3.74
C ILE A 50 9.04 5.38 3.75
N ILE A 51 7.80 5.30 3.28
CA ILE A 51 7.05 4.05 3.05
C ILE A 51 6.85 3.94 1.54
N ALA A 52 7.37 2.89 0.93
CA ALA A 52 7.18 2.63 -0.50
C ALA A 52 6.39 1.33 -0.69
N ASP A 53 5.31 1.39 -1.45
CA ASP A 53 4.53 0.23 -1.88
C ASP A 53 4.83 -0.07 -3.35
N PHE A 54 5.38 -1.26 -3.62
CA PHE A 54 5.77 -1.72 -4.96
C PHE A 54 4.67 -2.62 -5.54
N GLY A 55 3.99 -2.15 -6.58
CA GLY A 55 2.79 -2.78 -7.14
C GLY A 55 1.50 -2.18 -6.57
N SER A 56 1.42 -0.86 -6.44
CA SER A 56 0.30 -0.16 -5.81
C SER A 56 -1.04 -0.25 -6.56
N SER A 57 -1.00 -0.65 -7.84
CA SER A 57 -2.14 -0.64 -8.77
C SER A 57 -2.86 0.72 -8.73
N HIS A 58 -4.19 0.70 -8.79
CA HIS A 58 -5.07 1.87 -8.76
C HIS A 58 -5.29 2.44 -7.33
N GLY A 59 -4.44 2.07 -6.37
CA GLY A 59 -4.34 2.73 -5.06
C GLY A 59 -5.29 2.23 -3.98
N HIS A 60 -6.44 1.62 -4.29
CA HIS A 60 -7.46 1.30 -3.28
C HIS A 60 -6.91 0.49 -2.09
N ASN A 61 -6.23 -0.62 -2.38
CA ASN A 61 -5.63 -1.48 -1.35
C ASN A 61 -4.29 -0.93 -0.83
N SER A 62 -3.51 -0.29 -1.69
CA SER A 62 -2.24 0.33 -1.34
C SER A 62 -2.40 1.41 -0.26
N ILE A 63 -3.40 2.28 -0.40
CA ILE A 63 -3.74 3.31 0.59
C ILE A 63 -4.10 2.67 1.93
N GLN A 64 -4.82 1.54 1.94
CA GLN A 64 -5.13 0.84 3.20
C GLN A 64 -3.87 0.27 3.86
N ALA A 65 -2.96 -0.34 3.08
CA ALA A 65 -1.70 -0.84 3.61
C ALA A 65 -0.84 0.29 4.21
N ILE A 66 -0.65 1.39 3.48
CA ILE A 66 0.11 2.55 3.96
C ILE A 66 -0.55 3.17 5.18
N LYS A 67 -1.89 3.29 5.21
CA LYS A 67 -2.63 3.81 6.37
C LYS A 67 -2.35 2.99 7.63
N ILE A 68 -2.35 1.66 7.53
CA ILE A 68 -2.03 0.76 8.65
C ILE A 68 -0.62 1.04 9.20
N ILE A 69 0.36 1.17 8.31
CA ILE A 69 1.76 1.44 8.67
C ILE A 69 1.88 2.80 9.35
N ILE A 70 1.32 3.87 8.77
CA ILE A 70 1.38 5.23 9.32
C ILE A 70 0.72 5.29 10.70
N GLN A 71 -0.45 4.68 10.86
CA GLN A 71 -1.16 4.69 12.14
C GLN A 71 -0.34 4.01 13.24
N TYR A 72 0.28 2.88 12.95
CA TYR A 72 1.10 2.18 13.94
C TYR A 72 2.41 2.93 14.25
N LEU A 73 3.07 3.49 13.23
CA LEU A 73 4.25 4.34 13.42
C LEU A 73 3.95 5.54 14.32
N GLN A 74 2.80 6.20 14.13
CA GLN A 74 2.34 7.31 14.97
C GLN A 74 2.09 6.87 16.43
N GLN A 75 1.49 5.70 16.63
CA GLN A 75 1.25 5.15 17.99
C GLN A 75 2.53 4.74 18.70
N SER A 76 3.54 4.25 17.96
CA SER A 76 4.82 3.81 18.52
C SER A 76 5.73 4.96 18.99
N ASN A 77 5.38 6.22 18.70
CA ASN A 77 6.20 7.41 18.95
C ASN A 77 7.62 7.35 18.36
N LYS A 78 7.86 6.49 17.35
CA LYS A 78 9.16 6.33 16.69
C LYS A 78 9.47 7.44 15.67
N LEU A 79 8.47 8.23 15.26
CA LEU A 79 8.60 9.28 14.25
C LEU A 79 8.65 10.69 14.86
N SER A 80 9.60 11.50 14.40
CA SER A 80 9.69 12.94 14.73
C SER A 80 9.01 13.84 13.69
N THR A 81 8.71 13.30 12.50
CA THR A 81 8.09 14.03 11.38
C THR A 81 7.08 13.13 10.65
N SER A 82 6.14 13.74 9.92
CA SER A 82 5.19 12.98 9.09
C SER A 82 5.92 12.15 8.03
N PRO A 83 5.61 10.86 7.89
CA PRO A 83 6.26 10.00 6.91
C PRO A 83 5.85 10.37 5.47
N LEU A 84 6.68 10.02 4.49
CA LEU A 84 6.37 10.11 3.06
C LEU A 84 5.88 8.77 2.54
N ALA A 85 4.71 8.74 1.92
CA ALA A 85 4.19 7.59 1.19
C ALA A 85 4.57 7.68 -0.29
N ILE A 86 5.08 6.59 -0.85
CA ILE A 86 5.39 6.43 -2.26
C ILE A 86 4.61 5.23 -2.79
N HIS A 87 3.74 5.48 -3.76
CA HIS A 87 3.06 4.44 -4.52
C HIS A 87 3.86 4.20 -5.80
N ASN A 88 4.33 2.96 -6.01
CA ASN A 88 5.10 2.57 -7.18
C ASN A 88 4.39 1.47 -7.96
N ASP A 89 4.40 1.59 -9.28
CA ASP A 89 3.85 0.61 -10.22
C ASP A 89 4.45 0.87 -11.62
N LEU A 90 4.07 0.09 -12.62
CA LEU A 90 4.48 0.26 -14.01
C LEU A 90 4.04 1.63 -14.56
N PRO A 91 4.78 2.19 -15.55
CA PRO A 91 4.41 3.46 -16.19
C PRO A 91 3.00 3.47 -16.81
N THR A 92 2.45 2.30 -17.13
CA THR A 92 1.12 2.12 -17.72
C THR A 92 -0.02 2.06 -16.70
N ASN A 93 0.29 2.13 -15.39
CA ASN A 93 -0.74 2.17 -14.35
C ASN A 93 -1.59 3.44 -14.47
N ASP A 94 -2.87 3.35 -14.09
CA ASP A 94 -3.75 4.52 -14.04
C ASP A 94 -3.52 5.31 -12.75
N TRP A 95 -2.57 6.23 -12.83
CA TRP A 95 -2.21 7.15 -11.76
C TRP A 95 -3.28 8.20 -11.47
N THR A 96 -4.17 8.50 -12.42
CA THR A 96 -5.27 9.48 -12.25
C THR A 96 -6.35 8.94 -11.32
N THR A 97 -6.56 7.62 -11.26
CA THR A 97 -7.45 7.03 -10.25
C THR A 97 -6.85 7.07 -8.84
N LEU A 98 -5.52 7.08 -8.73
CA LEU A 98 -4.83 7.07 -7.44
C LEU A 98 -4.69 8.48 -6.80
N PHE A 99 -4.58 9.54 -7.61
CA PHE A 99 -4.41 10.94 -7.16
C PHE A 99 -5.62 11.81 -7.51
#